data_AF-A0A5D0WXL1-F1
#
_entry.id   AF-A0A5D0WXL1-F1
#
_cell.length_a   1.000
_cell.length_b   1.000
_cell.length_c   1.000
_cell.angle_alpha   90.00
_cell.angle_beta   90.00
_cell.angle_gamma   90.00
#
_symmetry.space_group_name_H-M   'P 1'
#
loop_
_entity.id
_entity.type
_entity.pdbx_description
1 polymer ?
#
loop_
_entity_poly.entity_id
_entity_poly.type
_entity_poly.pdbx_seq_one_letter_code
_entity_poly.pdbx_strand_id
1 'polypeptide(L)'
;MMMPFFDQIDHQLGVLLPLISATMISGFCFFGITVTNALNEPVLIGLILFLLNTSFALIMMVLTIKLTKVLYPEKKGNPLDFNFDKEWIKSCDEAEKFVIYKASYRCYQLMNFVYCGVMTLCLLISIAVNIGIFPYLLIGFLWITQTLVYARSANRFQHGQLDNVQ
;
A
#
# COMPACT_ATOMS: atom_id res chain seq x y z
N MET A 1 5.23 -24.84 -24.97
CA MET A 1 4.17 -25.23 -24.02
C MET A 1 4.41 -24.75 -22.57
N MET A 2 5.63 -24.34 -22.19
CA MET A 2 5.97 -23.85 -20.84
C MET A 2 5.61 -22.36 -20.59
N MET A 3 5.55 -21.55 -21.66
CA MET A 3 5.20 -20.11 -21.61
C MET A 3 3.78 -19.80 -21.06
N PRO A 4 2.69 -20.50 -21.45
CA PRO A 4 1.35 -20.21 -20.90
C PRO A 4 1.20 -20.55 -19.40
N PHE A 5 1.98 -21.51 -18.89
CA PHE A 5 1.97 -21.86 -17.47
C PHE A 5 2.67 -20.78 -16.62
N PHE A 6 3.78 -20.25 -17.11
CA PHE A 6 4.52 -19.18 -16.44
C PHE A 6 3.68 -17.90 -16.33
N ASP A 7 3.05 -17.48 -17.43
CA ASP A 7 2.18 -16.30 -17.46
C ASP A 7 0.97 -16.46 -16.51
N GLN A 8 0.44 -17.67 -16.39
CA GLN A 8 -0.67 -17.94 -15.47
C GLN A 8 -0.24 -17.80 -14.01
N ILE A 9 0.96 -18.28 -13.64
CA ILE A 9 1.49 -18.11 -12.29
C ILE A 9 1.79 -16.64 -12.01
N ASP A 10 2.42 -15.93 -12.94
CA ASP A 10 2.74 -14.51 -12.76
C ASP A 10 1.47 -13.67 -12.58
N HIS A 11 0.45 -13.92 -13.40
CA HIS A 11 -0.86 -13.29 -13.23
C HIS A 11 -1.49 -13.60 -11.86
N GLN A 12 -1.41 -14.85 -11.39
CA GLN A 12 -1.92 -15.23 -10.07
C GLN A 12 -1.15 -14.53 -8.93
N LEU A 13 0.18 -14.43 -9.03
CA LEU A 13 1.00 -13.69 -8.07
C LEU A 13 0.64 -12.21 -8.06
N GLY A 14 0.44 -11.61 -9.24
CA GLY A 14 0.03 -10.22 -9.42
C GLY A 14 -1.33 -9.91 -8.79
N VAL A 15 -2.29 -10.83 -8.85
CA VAL A 15 -3.61 -10.71 -8.20
C VAL A 15 -3.52 -10.97 -6.69
N LEU A 16 -2.63 -11.88 -6.27
CA LEU A 16 -2.50 -12.27 -4.86
C LEU A 16 -1.93 -11.13 -4.00
N LEU A 17 -0.96 -10.36 -4.49
CA LEU A 17 -0.35 -9.25 -3.77
C LEU A 17 -1.36 -8.19 -3.26
N PRO A 18 -2.22 -7.58 -4.11
CA PRO A 18 -3.21 -6.61 -3.64
C PRO A 18 -4.27 -7.25 -2.73
N LEU A 19 -4.55 -8.54 -2.90
CA LEU A 19 -5.49 -9.29 -2.04
C LEU A 19 -4.93 -9.48 -0.62
N ILE A 20 -3.63 -9.77 -0.51
CA ILE A 20 -2.93 -9.81 0.78
C ILE A 20 -2.97 -8.42 1.44
N SER A 21 -2.68 -7.35 0.68
CA SER A 21 -2.76 -5.98 1.21
C SER A 21 -4.18 -5.63 1.67
N ALA A 22 -5.21 -6.01 0.91
CA ALA A 22 -6.60 -5.80 1.29
C ALA A 22 -6.99 -6.55 2.56
N THR A 23 -6.54 -7.80 2.72
CA THR A 23 -6.74 -8.59 3.94
C THR A 23 -6.09 -7.92 5.15
N MET A 24 -4.88 -7.37 4.98
CA MET A 24 -4.18 -6.65 6.04
C MET A 24 -4.94 -5.37 6.44
N ILE A 25 -5.30 -4.52 5.48
CA ILE A 25 -6.05 -3.28 5.73
C ILE A 25 -7.40 -3.59 6.41
N SER A 26 -8.12 -4.61 5.94
CA SER A 26 -9.38 -5.04 6.54
C SER A 26 -9.20 -5.47 7.99
N GLY A 27 -8.11 -6.18 8.31
CA GLY A 27 -7.77 -6.56 9.67
C GLY A 27 -7.59 -5.36 10.61
N PHE A 28 -6.90 -4.30 10.14
CA PHE A 28 -6.77 -3.05 10.90
C PHE A 28 -8.10 -2.36 11.12
N CYS A 29 -8.96 -2.27 10.09
CA CYS A 29 -10.29 -1.67 10.21
C CYS A 29 -11.17 -2.40 11.22
N PHE A 30 -11.26 -3.74 11.13
CA PHE A 30 -12.06 -4.53 12.05
C PHE A 30 -11.54 -4.45 13.49
N PHE A 31 -10.22 -4.49 13.68
CA PHE A 31 -9.65 -4.32 15.02
C PHE A 31 -9.97 -2.95 15.61
N GLY A 32 -9.88 -1.88 14.81
CA GLY A 32 -10.29 -0.53 15.24
C GLY A 32 -11.74 -0.46 15.69
N ILE A 33 -12.66 -1.06 14.93
CA ILE A 33 -14.09 -1.13 15.28
C ILE A 33 -14.31 -1.90 16.60
N THR A 34 -13.63 -3.04 16.77
CA THR A 34 -13.71 -3.84 18.00
C THR A 34 -13.24 -3.05 19.22
N VAL A 35 -12.17 -2.26 19.09
CA VAL A 35 -11.66 -1.39 20.18
C VAL A 35 -12.64 -0.27 20.51
N THR A 36 -13.27 0.35 19.51
CA THR A 36 -14.26 1.42 19.76
C THR A 36 -15.55 0.91 20.42
N ASN A 37 -15.95 -0.34 20.14
CA ASN A 37 -17.16 -0.96 20.70
C ASN A 37 -16.92 -1.71 22.03
N ALA A 38 -15.76 -1.51 22.67
CA ALA A 38 -15.26 -2.29 23.82
C ALA A 38 -16.01 -2.11 25.16
N LEU A 39 -17.31 -1.78 25.14
CA LEU A 39 -18.07 -1.60 26.36
C LEU A 39 -18.46 -2.93 27.04
N ASN A 40 -18.50 -4.07 26.33
CA ASN A 40 -18.91 -5.37 26.89
C ASN A 40 -18.24 -6.65 26.31
N GLU A 41 -17.34 -6.55 25.34
CA GLU A 41 -16.69 -7.71 24.67
C GLU A 41 -15.24 -7.91 25.13
N PRO A 42 -14.69 -9.14 25.14
CA PRO A 42 -13.30 -9.38 25.48
C PRO A 42 -12.39 -8.87 24.35
N VAL A 43 -11.94 -7.61 24.46
CA VAL A 43 -10.93 -6.97 23.60
C VAL A 43 -9.70 -7.86 23.38
N LEU A 44 -9.37 -8.71 24.36
CA LEU A 44 -8.31 -9.71 24.27
C LEU A 44 -8.49 -10.69 23.11
N ILE A 45 -9.71 -11.17 22.85
CA ILE A 45 -10.00 -12.08 21.73
C ILE A 45 -9.80 -11.34 20.40
N GLY A 46 -10.29 -10.10 20.30
CA GLY A 46 -10.09 -9.25 19.13
C GLY A 46 -8.61 -8.99 18.84
N LEU A 47 -7.81 -8.76 19.88
CA LEU A 47 -6.36 -8.58 19.77
C LEU A 47 -5.66 -9.85 19.26
N ILE A 48 -6.01 -11.02 19.80
CA ILE A 48 -5.45 -12.30 19.37
C ILE A 48 -5.77 -12.55 17.89
N LEU A 49 -7.03 -12.35 17.48
CA LEU A 49 -7.44 -12.51 16.08
C LEU A 49 -6.73 -11.52 15.15
N PHE A 50 -6.55 -10.27 15.59
CA PHE A 50 -5.81 -9.26 14.83
C PHE A 50 -4.34 -9.64 14.64
N LEU A 51 -3.66 -10.12 15.69
CA LEU A 51 -2.28 -10.59 15.61
C LEU A 51 -2.14 -11.82 14.70
N LEU A 52 -3.08 -12.76 14.79
CA LEU A 52 -3.12 -13.94 13.91
C LEU A 52 -3.32 -13.54 12.44
N ASN A 53 -4.28 -12.65 12.15
CA ASN A 53 -4.53 -12.16 10.79
C ASN A 53 -3.30 -11.41 10.22
N THR A 54 -2.69 -10.54 11.03
CA THR A 54 -1.51 -9.78 10.60
C THR A 54 -0.32 -10.70 10.35
N SER A 55 -0.07 -11.66 11.24
CA SER A 55 1.00 -12.66 11.06
C SER A 55 0.75 -13.52 9.82
N PHE A 56 -0.50 -13.93 9.59
CA PHE A 56 -0.88 -14.68 8.40
C PHE A 56 -0.64 -13.87 7.11
N ALA A 57 -1.08 -12.62 7.06
CA ALA A 57 -0.86 -11.74 5.92
C ALA A 57 0.65 -11.53 5.65
N LEU A 58 1.46 -11.34 6.68
CA LEU A 58 2.92 -11.23 6.57
C LEU A 58 3.56 -12.50 6.02
N ILE A 59 3.17 -13.68 6.52
CA ILE A 59 3.67 -14.96 6.02
C ILE A 59 3.30 -15.14 4.54
N MET A 60 2.05 -14.84 4.17
CA MET A 60 1.58 -14.93 2.78
C MET A 60 2.33 -13.96 1.86
N MET A 61 2.60 -12.73 2.32
CA MET A 61 3.41 -11.76 1.58
C MET A 61 4.84 -12.29 1.34
N VAL A 62 5.50 -12.80 2.38
CA VAL A 62 6.85 -13.37 2.28
C VAL A 62 6.90 -14.56 1.34
N LEU A 63 5.90 -15.46 1.41
CA LEU A 63 5.80 -16.61 0.51
C LEU A 63 5.61 -16.17 -0.94
N THR A 64 4.74 -15.19 -1.18
CA THR A 64 4.50 -14.63 -2.51
C THR A 64 5.79 -14.05 -3.10
N ILE A 65 6.54 -13.26 -2.33
CA ILE A 65 7.83 -12.71 -2.78
C ILE A 65 8.85 -13.82 -3.04
N LYS A 66 8.88 -14.88 -2.23
CA LYS A 66 9.76 -16.04 -2.48
C LYS A 66 9.39 -16.76 -3.78
N LEU A 67 8.11 -16.95 -4.06
CA LEU A 67 7.64 -17.54 -5.32
C LEU A 67 8.01 -16.66 -6.52
N THR A 68 7.85 -15.34 -6.41
CA THR A 68 8.28 -14.40 -7.46
C THR A 68 9.77 -14.53 -7.75
N LYS A 69 10.62 -14.70 -6.74
CA LYS A 69 12.06 -14.93 -6.95
C LYS A 69 12.40 -16.29 -7.57
N VAL A 70 11.55 -17.30 -7.42
CA VAL A 70 11.71 -18.58 -8.11
C VAL A 70 11.37 -18.43 -9.60
N LEU A 71 10.36 -17.63 -9.94
CA LEU A 71 10.04 -17.27 -11.33
C LEU A 71 11.13 -16.38 -11.95
N TYR A 72 11.62 -15.40 -11.20
CA TYR A 72 12.53 -14.34 -11.62
C TYR A 72 13.78 -14.33 -10.71
N PRO A 73 14.77 -15.20 -10.97
CA PRO A 73 15.96 -15.34 -10.13
C PRO A 73 16.87 -14.09 -10.11
N GLU A 74 16.67 -13.15 -11.03
CA GLU A 74 17.35 -11.86 -11.07
C GLU A 74 16.92 -10.91 -9.96
N LYS A 75 15.73 -11.11 -9.37
CA LYS A 75 15.18 -10.25 -8.31
C LYS A 75 15.93 -10.43 -7.00
N LYS A 76 16.32 -9.31 -6.37
CA LYS A 76 17.11 -9.30 -5.14
C LYS A 76 16.37 -8.65 -3.96
N GLY A 77 16.90 -8.90 -2.77
CA GLY A 77 16.49 -8.26 -1.52
C GLY A 77 15.70 -9.16 -0.58
N ASN A 78 15.92 -9.06 0.72
CA ASN A 78 15.23 -9.90 1.71
C ASN A 78 13.88 -9.25 2.10
N PRO A 79 12.72 -9.93 1.96
CA PRO A 79 11.41 -9.34 2.25
C PRO A 79 11.21 -8.86 3.70
N LEU A 80 12.09 -9.27 4.63
CA LEU A 80 12.06 -8.81 6.02
C LEU A 80 13.07 -7.70 6.34
N ASP A 81 13.82 -7.22 5.34
CA ASP A 81 14.75 -6.11 5.51
C ASP A 81 14.04 -4.77 5.30
N PHE A 82 14.36 -3.78 6.14
CA PHE A 82 13.90 -2.40 6.00
C PHE A 82 14.33 -1.76 4.68
N ASN A 83 15.40 -2.25 4.03
CA ASN A 83 15.85 -1.75 2.74
C ASN A 83 15.34 -2.56 1.54
N PHE A 84 14.41 -3.50 1.76
CA PHE A 84 13.89 -4.39 0.71
C PHE A 84 13.47 -3.62 -0.55
N ASP A 85 12.68 -2.55 -0.41
CA ASP A 85 12.16 -1.78 -1.55
C ASP A 85 13.29 -1.22 -2.43
N LYS A 86 14.39 -0.75 -1.82
CA LYS A 86 15.53 -0.20 -2.55
C LYS A 86 16.27 -1.29 -3.30
N GLU A 87 16.50 -2.44 -2.66
CA GLU A 87 17.17 -3.58 -3.27
C GLU A 87 16.34 -4.20 -4.39
N TRP A 88 15.03 -4.29 -4.17
CA TRP A 88 14.06 -4.77 -5.15
C TRP A 88 14.08 -3.89 -6.40
N ILE A 89 13.88 -2.58 -6.25
CA ILE A 89 13.93 -1.64 -7.37
C ILE A 89 15.29 -1.66 -8.06
N LYS A 90 16.41 -1.77 -7.32
CA LYS A 90 17.75 -1.85 -7.92
C LYS A 90 17.91 -3.09 -8.82
N SER A 91 17.27 -4.21 -8.47
CA SER A 91 17.32 -5.44 -9.25
C SER A 91 16.45 -5.43 -10.51
N CYS A 92 15.44 -4.56 -10.58
CA CYS A 92 14.58 -4.43 -11.76
C CYS A 92 15.32 -3.84 -12.97
N ASP A 93 14.92 -4.27 -14.17
CA ASP A 93 15.37 -3.65 -15.41
C ASP A 93 14.72 -2.25 -15.63
N GLU A 94 15.06 -1.58 -16.73
CA GLU A 94 14.52 -0.25 -17.04
C GLU A 94 13.01 -0.28 -17.38
N ALA A 95 12.54 -1.33 -18.05
CA ALA A 95 11.14 -1.46 -18.45
C ALA A 95 10.23 -1.67 -17.23
N GLU A 96 10.63 -2.54 -16.31
CA GLU A 96 9.94 -2.81 -15.06
C GLU A 96 9.90 -1.58 -14.15
N LYS A 97 11.02 -0.87 -14.02
CA LYS A 97 11.07 0.41 -13.28
C LYS A 97 10.09 1.41 -13.88
N PHE A 98 10.06 1.53 -15.21
CA PHE A 98 9.15 2.42 -15.90
C PHE A 98 7.68 2.07 -15.61
N VAL A 99 7.32 0.79 -15.64
CA VAL A 99 5.97 0.33 -15.29
C VAL A 99 5.61 0.70 -13.85
N ILE A 100 6.50 0.44 -12.89
CA ILE A 100 6.30 0.78 -11.48
C ILE A 100 6.06 2.29 -11.32
N TYR A 101 6.95 3.13 -11.87
CA TYR A 101 6.81 4.58 -11.75
C TYR A 101 5.55 5.11 -12.42
N LYS A 102 5.19 4.60 -13.60
CA LYS A 102 3.96 4.98 -14.30
C LYS A 102 2.71 4.58 -13.52
N ALA A 103 2.68 3.38 -12.96
CA ALA A 103 1.58 2.90 -12.12
C ALA A 103 1.46 3.71 -10.83
N SER A 104 2.57 3.99 -10.14
CA SER A 104 2.60 4.82 -8.93
C SER A 104 2.12 6.25 -9.20
N TYR A 105 2.55 6.87 -10.30
CA TYR A 105 2.10 8.21 -10.69
C TYR A 105 0.60 8.23 -11.01
N ARG A 106 0.10 7.21 -11.73
CA ARG A 106 -1.34 7.07 -12.01
C ARG A 106 -2.16 6.91 -10.73
N CYS A 107 -1.65 6.12 -9.77
CA CYS A 107 -2.26 5.96 -8.46
C CYS A 107 -2.32 7.30 -7.71
N TYR A 108 -1.21 8.06 -7.66
CA TYR A 108 -1.18 9.39 -7.04
C TYR A 108 -2.23 10.34 -7.64
N GLN A 109 -2.33 10.40 -8.97
CA GLN A 109 -3.34 11.22 -9.65
C GLN A 109 -4.76 10.81 -9.27
N LEU A 110 -5.06 9.51 -9.30
CA LEU A 110 -6.39 9.01 -8.95
C LEU A 110 -6.72 9.28 -7.48
N MET A 111 -5.76 9.09 -6.57
CA MET A 111 -5.96 9.32 -5.14
C MET A 111 -6.30 10.78 -4.83
N ASN A 112 -5.79 11.76 -5.59
CA ASN A 112 -6.23 13.15 -5.43
C ASN A 112 -7.74 13.33 -5.68
N PHE A 113 -8.28 12.67 -6.70
CA PHE A 113 -9.73 12.66 -6.94
C PHE A 113 -10.49 11.89 -5.86
N VAL A 114 -9.93 10.77 -5.38
CA VAL A 114 -10.52 9.99 -4.29
C VAL A 114 -10.61 10.82 -3.01
N TYR A 115 -9.55 11.52 -2.60
CA TYR A 115 -9.59 12.39 -1.42
C TYR A 115 -10.65 13.47 -1.56
N CYS A 116 -10.73 14.13 -2.72
CA CYS A 116 -11.76 15.14 -2.99
C CYS A 116 -13.18 14.53 -2.90
N GLY A 117 -13.39 13.37 -3.51
CA GLY A 117 -14.66 12.65 -3.50
C GLY A 117 -15.08 12.22 -2.09
N VAL A 118 -14.17 11.62 -1.31
CA VAL A 118 -14.43 11.18 0.07
C VAL A 118 -14.70 12.37 0.98
N MET A 119 -13.93 13.47 0.86
CA MET A 119 -14.17 14.69 1.63
C MET A 119 -15.54 15.29 1.33
N THR A 120 -15.92 15.34 0.05
CA THR A 120 -17.25 15.82 -0.38
C THR A 120 -18.36 14.91 0.16
N LEU A 121 -18.17 13.59 0.10
CA LEU A 121 -19.12 12.63 0.64
C LEU A 121 -19.29 12.79 2.16
N CYS A 122 -18.20 12.98 2.91
CA CYS A 122 -18.26 13.27 4.33
C CYS A 122 -19.08 14.54 4.61
N LEU A 123 -18.85 15.62 3.86
CA LEU A 123 -19.61 16.87 3.98
C LEU A 123 -21.11 16.67 3.77
N LEU A 124 -21.48 15.89 2.74
CA LEU A 124 -22.89 15.57 2.46
C LEU A 124 -23.52 14.76 3.59
N ILE A 125 -22.82 13.74 4.11
CA ILE A 125 -23.33 12.93 5.22
C ILE A 125 -23.45 13.79 6.48
N SER A 126 -22.56 14.77 6.69
CA SER A 126 -22.62 15.64 7.86
C SER A 126 -23.85 16.54 7.94
N ILE A 127 -24.54 16.76 6.82
CA ILE A 127 -25.84 17.46 6.82
C ILE A 127 -26.91 16.60 7.51
N ALA A 128 -26.84 15.27 7.38
CA ALA A 128 -27.80 14.35 7.95
C ALA A 128 -27.40 13.84 9.35
N VAL A 129 -26.10 13.68 9.61
CA VAL A 129 -25.57 13.08 10.85
C VAL A 129 -24.41 13.91 11.40
N ASN A 130 -24.39 14.17 12.71
CA ASN A 130 -23.23 14.83 13.32
C ASN A 130 -22.05 13.84 13.44
N ILE A 131 -21.20 13.81 12.42
CA ILE A 131 -19.99 12.97 12.34
C ILE A 131 -18.83 13.54 13.20
N GLY A 132 -18.90 14.82 13.57
CA GLY A 132 -17.81 15.55 14.21
C GLY A 132 -16.70 15.97 13.23
N ILE A 133 -15.73 16.73 13.74
CA ILE A 133 -14.65 17.32 12.93
C ILE A 133 -13.52 16.32 12.59
N PHE A 134 -13.42 15.22 13.33
CA PHE A 134 -12.25 14.33 13.30
C PHE A 134 -11.99 13.68 11.93
N PRO A 135 -13.00 13.15 11.19
CA PRO A 135 -12.76 12.53 9.88
C PRO A 135 -12.22 13.52 8.84
N TYR A 136 -12.66 14.78 8.88
CA TYR A 136 -12.18 15.83 8.00
C TYR A 136 -10.70 16.14 8.20
N LEU A 137 -10.28 16.25 9.47
CA LEU A 137 -8.89 16.47 9.83
C LEU A 137 -8.01 15.30 9.40
N LEU A 138 -8.48 14.06 9.58
CA LEU A 138 -7.73 12.87 9.21
C LEU A 138 -7.55 12.75 7.69
N ILE A 139 -8.62 12.96 6.90
CA ILE A 139 -8.54 12.96 5.43
C ILE A 139 -7.64 14.10 4.95
N GLY A 140 -7.81 15.31 5.47
CA GLY A 140 -6.99 16.47 5.12
C GLY A 140 -5.51 16.25 5.44
N PHE A 141 -5.20 15.67 6.60
CA PHE A 141 -3.83 15.34 6.99
C PHE A 141 -3.18 14.34 6.02
N LEU A 142 -3.89 13.27 5.65
CA LEU A 142 -3.39 12.28 4.68
C LEU A 142 -3.14 12.92 3.31
N TRP A 143 -4.07 13.74 2.83
CA TRP A 143 -3.94 14.38 1.52
C TRP A 143 -2.80 15.41 1.46
N ILE A 144 -2.66 16.24 2.50
CA ILE A 144 -1.53 17.18 2.64
C ILE A 144 -0.22 16.41 2.70
N THR A 145 -0.14 15.35 3.52
CA THR A 145 1.08 14.54 3.67
C THR A 145 1.51 13.95 2.32
N GLN A 146 0.58 13.35 1.57
CA GLN A 146 0.85 12.82 0.24
C GLN A 146 1.39 13.90 -0.72
N THR A 147 0.78 15.09 -0.70
CA THR A 147 1.17 16.22 -1.55
C THR A 147 2.57 16.74 -1.21
N LEU A 148 2.88 16.88 0.09
CA LEU A 148 4.17 17.34 0.57
C LEU A 148 5.29 16.34 0.26
N VAL A 149 5.04 15.04 0.48
CA VAL A 149 6.02 13.98 0.18
C VAL A 149 6.33 13.95 -1.31
N TYR A 150 5.31 14.06 -2.17
CA TYR A 150 5.50 14.15 -3.61
C TYR A 150 6.32 15.39 -4.00
N ALA A 151 5.94 16.58 -3.52
CA ALA A 151 6.63 17.83 -3.86
C ALA A 151 8.10 17.83 -3.42
N ARG A 152 8.39 17.35 -2.20
CA ARG A 152 9.77 17.22 -1.70
C ARG A 152 10.58 16.24 -2.52
N SER A 153 9.99 15.09 -2.87
CA SER A 153 10.67 14.06 -3.66
C SER A 153 10.96 14.57 -5.07
N ALA A 154 9.98 15.19 -5.73
CA ALA A 154 10.13 15.80 -7.06
C ALA A 154 11.24 16.85 -7.07
N ASN A 155 11.24 17.77 -6.09
CA ASN A 155 12.29 18.77 -5.96
C ASN A 155 13.67 18.13 -5.78
N ARG A 156 13.79 17.10 -4.93
CA ARG A 156 15.06 16.40 -4.70
C ARG A 156 15.59 15.76 -5.99
N PHE A 157 14.74 15.08 -6.75
CA PHE A 157 15.14 14.45 -8.01
C PHE A 157 15.52 15.48 -9.07
N GLN A 158 14.81 16.60 -9.14
CA GLN A 158 15.13 17.69 -10.07
C GLN A 158 16.49 18.33 -9.75
N HIS A 159 16.79 18.63 -8.48
CA HIS A 159 18.09 19.20 -8.10
C HIS A 159 19.23 18.19 -8.30
N GLY A 160 19.04 16.92 -7.94
CA GLY A 160 20.04 15.88 -8.19
C GLY A 160 20.31 15.64 -9.69
N GLN A 161 19.34 15.91 -10.58
CA GLN A 161 19.59 15.89 -12.02
C GLN A 161 20.42 17.09 -12.49
N LEU A 162 20.26 18.26 -11.88
CA LEU A 162 21.08 19.45 -12.19
C LEU A 162 22.55 19.26 -11.76
N ASP A 163 22.78 18.63 -10.62
CA ASP A 163 24.14 18.36 -10.10
C ASP A 163 24.90 17.30 -10.92
N ASN A 164 24.21 16.40 -11.63
CA ASN A 164 24.82 15.35 -12.46
C ASN A 164 25.08 15.79 -13.92
N VAL A 165 24.66 17.00 -14.30
CA VAL A 165 24.82 17.56 -15.66
C VAL A 165 25.95 18.60 -15.72
N GLN A 166 26.50 19.01 -14.56
CA GLN A 166 27.70 19.85 -14.43
C GLN A 166 28.97 19.01 -14.32
#